data_AF-A0A4P2Q839-F1
#
_entry.id   AF-A0A4P2Q839-F1
#
_cell.length_a   1.000
_cell.length_b   1.000
_cell.length_c   1.000
_cell.angle_alpha   90.00
_cell.angle_beta   90.00
_cell.angle_gamma   90.00
#
_symmetry.space_group_name_H-M   'P 1'
#
loop_
_entity.id
_entity.type
_entity.pdbx_description
1 polymer ?
#
loop_
_entity_poly.entity_id
_entity_poly.type
_entity_poly.pdbx_seq_one_letter_code
_entity_poly.pdbx_strand_id
1 'polypeptide(L)'
;MSVRSRTAYRFTTLAIPILALLNFAGCSSGTGSGDTEGGDWGTGGGTPGGGEGVAAGGGSATSGGATTGGGAPTGGAGVGGSPTSGASGTGGATGTGGGTSATGGTGGTSGTGGGNFTCTLPNLPDPSGLTEVNLKLPDPFTFFDGTKVTTKEQWECRRKEILAMAAKYLYGPVPSEPDEVTGTVSGGAVSITVKVGDKTESFSANINGSGDVIALKLSGGIFPPGSKDLSFGSGFEGKIRNLFGLSELNTNIANGWMIDRVMDVLEQNPGSGHDPTKVMVSGCSGCGKGAYLAGVFSRAPLVVIVESGGGGVANLRQAEWFRHGEGSSVWQCSDAKPQSIDNLEDSGICGPWVTSAARWLRSDPSKVYNLPFDTHLLLATIAPRHLVHFTNSNGRNSWCHLGGTCEALSAWAAKPVWKALGVPERMGFQMYSANHCGASGSQTALAGEMFKRAFEGDTSAKTDVMEIPDSGVQQPVSEWKDMWVDWDMETVLQ
;
A
#
# COMPACT_ATOMS: atom_id res chain seq x y z
N MET A 1 -52.58 40.08 52.24
CA MET A 1 -52.56 41.50 51.86
C MET A 1 -51.60 41.64 50.67
N SER A 2 -51.99 42.44 49.68
CA SER A 2 -51.23 42.82 48.47
C SER A 2 -51.29 41.88 47.25
N VAL A 3 -52.21 42.27 46.36
CA VAL A 3 -52.23 42.07 44.92
C VAL A 3 -51.05 42.79 44.27
N ARG A 4 -50.43 42.21 43.24
CA ARG A 4 -50.02 42.96 42.03
C ARG A 4 -49.68 42.03 40.85
N SER A 5 -50.53 42.12 39.83
CA SER A 5 -50.29 41.74 38.45
C SER A 5 -49.17 42.57 37.81
N ARG A 6 -48.46 42.04 36.82
CA ARG A 6 -48.58 42.48 35.39
C ARG A 6 -47.53 41.87 34.45
N THR A 7 -48.06 41.41 33.31
CA THR A 7 -47.57 41.56 31.94
C THR A 7 -46.57 40.55 31.37
N ALA A 8 -47.02 40.02 30.22
CA ALA A 8 -46.41 39.07 29.32
C ALA A 8 -45.31 39.67 28.44
N TYR A 9 -44.42 38.82 27.92
CA TYR A 9 -43.97 38.86 26.53
C TYR A 9 -43.64 37.43 26.06
N ARG A 10 -44.33 36.98 25.02
CA ARG A 10 -43.92 35.85 24.17
C ARG A 10 -42.91 36.39 23.15
N PHE A 11 -41.76 35.73 23.01
CA PHE A 11 -40.99 35.73 21.77
C PHE A 11 -40.54 34.30 21.48
N THR A 12 -41.22 33.71 20.50
CA THR A 12 -40.70 32.65 19.63
C THR A 12 -39.40 33.11 18.99
N THR A 13 -38.35 32.30 19.07
CA THR A 13 -37.20 32.41 18.15
C THR A 13 -36.92 31.06 17.50
N LEU A 14 -36.82 31.17 16.19
CA LEU A 14 -36.66 30.16 15.16
C LEU A 14 -35.39 29.33 15.38
N ALA A 15 -35.53 28.03 15.13
CA ALA A 15 -34.43 27.14 14.79
C ALA A 15 -33.81 27.57 13.43
N ILE A 16 -32.48 27.64 13.38
CA ILE A 16 -31.71 27.75 12.13
C ILE A 16 -30.73 26.56 12.12
N PRO A 17 -30.98 25.50 11.34
CA PRO A 17 -29.94 24.58 10.96
C PRO A 17 -29.20 25.12 9.73
N ILE A 18 -27.89 25.28 9.84
CA ILE A 18 -27.00 25.64 8.73
C ILE A 18 -26.89 24.42 7.80
N LEU A 19 -27.49 24.55 6.62
CA LEU A 19 -27.46 23.59 5.52
C LEU A 19 -26.20 23.87 4.68
N ALA A 20 -25.24 22.95 4.70
CA ALA A 20 -24.13 22.96 3.74
C ALA A 20 -24.61 22.37 2.41
N LEU A 21 -24.57 23.19 1.36
CA LEU A 21 -24.90 22.86 -0.02
C LEU A 21 -23.82 21.96 -0.64
N LEU A 22 -24.14 20.68 -0.83
CA LEU A 22 -23.45 19.80 -1.76
C LEU A 22 -24.32 19.67 -3.02
N ASN A 23 -23.83 20.22 -4.14
CA ASN A 23 -24.46 20.05 -5.45
C ASN A 23 -24.25 18.61 -5.93
N PHE A 24 -25.30 17.80 -5.86
CA PHE A 24 -25.45 16.57 -6.63
C PHE A 24 -26.20 16.88 -7.92
N ALA A 25 -25.53 16.75 -9.06
CA ALA A 25 -26.19 16.57 -10.35
C ALA A 25 -26.11 15.09 -10.70
N GLY A 26 -27.16 14.34 -10.35
CA GLY A 26 -27.43 13.04 -10.94
C GLY A 26 -28.19 13.24 -12.26
N CYS A 27 -27.68 12.65 -13.34
CA CYS A 27 -28.48 12.42 -14.54
C CYS A 27 -28.57 10.93 -14.80
N SER A 28 -29.80 10.44 -14.68
CA SER A 28 -30.27 9.13 -15.11
C SER A 28 -30.28 9.02 -16.64
N SER A 29 -30.07 7.80 -17.10
CA SER A 29 -30.18 7.25 -18.45
C SER A 29 -31.34 7.78 -19.31
N GLY A 30 -31.04 8.00 -20.59
CA GLY A 30 -32.00 8.11 -21.70
C GLY A 30 -31.34 7.73 -23.02
N THR A 31 -31.88 6.71 -23.66
CA THR A 31 -31.50 6.13 -24.97
C THR A 31 -31.66 7.11 -26.14
N GLY A 32 -30.75 7.06 -27.12
CA GLY A 32 -30.92 7.76 -28.40
C GLY A 32 -29.77 7.54 -29.37
N SER A 33 -30.00 6.69 -30.36
CA SER A 33 -29.20 6.38 -31.55
C SER A 33 -28.88 7.59 -32.45
N GLY A 34 -27.73 7.54 -33.14
CA GLY A 34 -27.46 8.39 -34.31
C GLY A 34 -25.99 8.37 -34.76
N ASP A 35 -25.76 7.79 -35.93
CA ASP A 35 -24.48 7.69 -36.65
C ASP A 35 -23.86 9.07 -37.01
N THR A 36 -22.52 9.16 -37.06
CA THR A 36 -21.71 9.37 -38.30
C THR A 36 -20.29 9.89 -38.02
N GLU A 37 -19.33 9.16 -38.60
CA GLU A 37 -18.09 9.57 -39.30
C GLU A 37 -17.24 10.78 -38.86
N GLY A 38 -15.94 10.49 -38.65
CA GLY A 38 -14.85 11.00 -39.50
C GLY A 38 -14.16 12.31 -39.09
N GLY A 39 -12.83 12.27 -38.94
CA GLY A 39 -12.01 13.49 -38.90
C GLY A 39 -10.60 13.32 -38.35
N ASP A 40 -9.71 12.79 -39.19
CA ASP A 40 -8.24 12.91 -39.10
C ASP A 40 -7.79 14.39 -39.17
N TRP A 41 -6.84 14.81 -38.31
CA TRP A 41 -5.97 15.97 -38.55
C TRP A 41 -4.64 15.85 -37.78
N GLY A 42 -3.58 15.46 -38.49
CA GLY A 42 -2.59 16.42 -39.00
C GLY A 42 -1.69 17.18 -38.01
N THR A 43 -0.40 16.87 -38.09
CA THR A 43 0.76 17.60 -37.56
C THR A 43 0.87 19.06 -38.01
N GLY A 44 1.35 19.95 -37.13
CA GLY A 44 1.79 21.29 -37.49
C GLY A 44 2.82 21.85 -36.49
N GLY A 45 4.05 22.05 -36.95
CA GLY A 45 5.11 22.72 -36.20
C GLY A 45 5.03 24.25 -36.28
N GLY A 46 5.70 24.91 -35.34
CA GLY A 46 5.90 26.35 -35.33
C GLY A 46 7.01 26.77 -34.35
N THR A 47 8.12 27.25 -34.90
CA THR A 47 9.16 28.07 -34.23
C THR A 47 8.60 29.44 -33.81
N PRO A 48 9.27 30.14 -32.88
CA PRO A 48 10.05 31.31 -33.32
C PRO A 48 11.40 31.53 -32.58
N GLY A 49 12.38 32.14 -33.29
CA GLY A 49 13.51 32.87 -32.69
C GLY A 49 13.05 34.22 -32.10
N GLY A 50 13.79 35.03 -31.36
CA GLY A 50 15.22 35.25 -31.16
C GLY A 50 15.40 36.78 -31.03
N GLY A 51 16.07 37.28 -30.00
CA GLY A 51 16.34 38.73 -29.84
C GLY A 51 16.82 39.15 -28.46
N GLU A 52 17.99 39.78 -28.42
CA GLU A 52 18.92 40.04 -27.31
C GLU A 52 18.59 41.27 -26.43
N GLY A 53 19.28 41.37 -25.28
CA GLY A 53 19.39 42.61 -24.49
C GLY A 53 20.21 42.45 -23.20
N VAL A 54 21.48 42.88 -23.25
CA VAL A 54 22.53 42.79 -22.21
C VAL A 54 22.49 43.99 -21.26
N ALA A 55 22.81 43.82 -19.96
CA ALA A 55 23.68 44.74 -19.18
C ALA A 55 24.09 44.16 -17.82
N ALA A 56 25.37 44.32 -17.52
CA ALA A 56 26.11 43.84 -16.35
C ALA A 56 26.16 44.86 -15.20
N GLY A 57 26.67 44.43 -14.03
CA GLY A 57 27.38 45.36 -13.13
C GLY A 57 27.55 44.95 -11.66
N GLY A 58 28.78 44.56 -11.29
CA GLY A 58 29.42 44.74 -9.96
C GLY A 58 29.08 43.68 -8.89
N GLY A 59 29.98 42.96 -8.24
CA GLY A 59 31.40 43.16 -7.98
C GLY A 59 31.63 43.62 -6.53
N SER A 60 32.11 42.73 -5.64
CA SER A 60 33.30 42.96 -4.81
C SER A 60 33.58 41.78 -3.88
N ALA A 61 34.84 41.34 -3.90
CA ALA A 61 35.48 40.44 -2.97
C ALA A 61 35.97 41.18 -1.70
N THR A 62 36.31 40.43 -0.66
CA THR A 62 37.52 40.55 0.21
C THR A 62 37.43 39.47 1.32
N SER A 63 38.33 38.47 1.31
CA SER A 63 39.54 38.32 2.16
C SER A 63 39.23 38.22 3.65
N GLY A 64 39.74 37.29 4.46
CA GLY A 64 40.87 36.37 4.38
C GLY A 64 41.24 35.97 5.83
N GLY A 65 42.11 34.99 6.03
CA GLY A 65 42.77 34.77 7.33
C GLY A 65 42.90 33.30 7.75
N ALA A 66 44.13 32.79 7.64
CA ALA A 66 44.56 31.46 8.07
C ALA A 66 45.18 31.51 9.50
N THR A 67 45.71 30.34 9.91
CA THR A 67 46.62 30.03 11.05
C THR A 67 45.92 29.55 12.34
N THR A 68 46.38 28.56 13.14
CA THR A 68 47.48 27.56 13.14
C THR A 68 47.32 26.71 14.42
N GLY A 69 47.83 25.46 14.42
CA GLY A 69 48.30 24.73 15.62
C GLY A 69 47.21 24.00 16.43
N GLY A 70 47.39 22.77 16.92
CA GLY A 70 48.56 21.93 17.12
C GLY A 70 48.39 21.23 18.48
N GLY A 71 48.73 19.93 18.58
CA GLY A 71 48.96 19.27 19.87
C GLY A 71 48.17 17.99 20.13
N ALA A 72 48.81 16.84 19.87
CA ALA A 72 48.62 15.61 20.63
C ALA A 72 49.25 15.73 22.03
N PRO A 73 48.91 14.83 22.98
CA PRO A 73 49.82 13.73 23.35
C PRO A 73 49.06 12.37 23.51
N THR A 74 49.55 11.21 23.05
CA THR A 74 50.48 10.24 23.70
C THR A 74 50.20 10.00 25.20
N GLY A 75 50.05 8.79 25.76
CA GLY A 75 50.23 7.43 25.26
C GLY A 75 50.15 6.40 26.41
N GLY A 76 49.82 5.14 26.08
CA GLY A 76 50.32 3.90 26.74
C GLY A 76 49.66 3.49 28.06
N ALA A 77 49.60 2.24 28.49
CA ALA A 77 49.94 0.87 28.05
C ALA A 77 49.08 -0.03 28.99
N GLY A 78 48.76 -1.32 28.82
CA GLY A 78 49.08 -2.39 27.90
C GLY A 78 48.58 -3.72 28.52
N VAL A 79 48.65 -4.78 27.71
CA VAL A 79 48.89 -6.20 28.07
C VAL A 79 47.81 -7.04 28.80
N GLY A 80 47.29 -8.04 28.08
CA GLY A 80 47.50 -9.45 28.47
C GLY A 80 46.27 -10.29 28.89
N GLY A 81 46.05 -11.42 28.19
CA GLY A 81 45.52 -12.63 28.81
C GLY A 81 44.33 -13.33 28.12
N SER A 82 44.65 -14.39 27.38
CA SER A 82 43.79 -15.57 27.10
C SER A 82 44.72 -16.79 27.23
N PRO A 83 44.25 -18.07 27.32
CA PRO A 83 42.90 -18.64 27.42
C PRO A 83 42.84 -19.86 28.42
N THR A 84 41.88 -20.79 28.21
CA THR A 84 41.59 -22.11 28.84
C THR A 84 40.45 -22.08 29.89
N SER A 85 39.46 -22.97 29.97
CA SER A 85 39.17 -24.37 29.54
C SER A 85 37.61 -24.50 29.48
N GLY A 86 36.91 -25.34 28.73
CA GLY A 86 37.03 -26.79 28.52
C GLY A 86 35.99 -27.53 29.38
N ALA A 87 34.83 -27.91 28.84
CA ALA A 87 34.03 -29.06 29.32
C ALA A 87 32.92 -29.46 28.31
N SER A 88 33.16 -30.61 27.70
CA SER A 88 32.24 -31.46 26.95
C SER A 88 31.16 -32.10 27.83
N GLY A 89 29.95 -32.27 27.29
CA GLY A 89 28.91 -33.13 27.86
C GLY A 89 28.09 -33.81 26.76
N THR A 90 28.52 -35.00 26.36
CA THR A 90 27.76 -35.96 25.55
C THR A 90 26.81 -36.76 26.44
N GLY A 91 25.56 -36.94 26.00
CA GLY A 91 24.61 -37.88 26.60
C GLY A 91 23.40 -38.07 25.69
N GLY A 92 23.42 -39.11 24.86
CA GLY A 92 22.27 -39.53 24.07
C GLY A 92 21.28 -40.35 24.90
N ALA A 93 20.01 -40.27 24.54
CA ALA A 93 19.04 -41.32 24.80
C ALA A 93 17.96 -41.32 23.70
N THR A 94 17.74 -42.52 23.18
CA THR A 94 16.81 -42.98 22.17
C THR A 94 15.34 -42.85 22.57
N GLY A 95 14.48 -42.53 21.60
CA GLY A 95 13.02 -42.68 21.70
C GLY A 95 12.41 -42.89 20.31
N THR A 96 12.09 -44.14 20.01
CA THR A 96 11.48 -44.65 18.76
C THR A 96 9.95 -44.68 18.85
N GLY A 97 9.27 -44.39 17.72
CA GLY A 97 7.85 -44.60 17.43
C GLY A 97 7.26 -43.36 16.73
N GLY A 98 6.91 -43.32 15.44
CA GLY A 98 6.17 -44.27 14.59
C GLY A 98 4.67 -43.86 14.59
N GLY A 99 4.01 -43.39 13.51
CA GLY A 99 4.39 -43.21 12.11
C GLY A 99 3.28 -42.52 11.27
N THR A 100 3.52 -42.50 9.94
CA THR A 100 2.62 -42.28 8.76
C THR A 100 1.98 -40.89 8.60
N SER A 101 2.34 -40.01 7.65
CA SER A 101 2.55 -40.07 6.17
C SER A 101 1.33 -40.39 5.30
N ALA A 102 0.86 -39.37 4.57
CA ALA A 102 0.50 -39.39 3.14
C ALA A 102 0.54 -37.90 2.64
N THR A 103 1.50 -37.40 1.86
CA THR A 103 1.72 -37.50 0.39
C THR A 103 0.43 -37.43 -0.44
N GLY A 104 0.24 -36.57 -1.45
CA GLY A 104 1.07 -35.59 -2.15
C GLY A 104 0.29 -35.09 -3.40
N GLY A 105 0.73 -34.02 -4.06
CA GLY A 105 0.13 -33.57 -5.33
C GLY A 105 0.53 -32.17 -5.78
N THR A 106 1.77 -32.02 -6.27
CA THR A 106 2.34 -30.82 -6.88
C THR A 106 1.92 -30.62 -8.35
N GLY A 107 1.70 -29.37 -8.77
CA GLY A 107 1.66 -28.96 -10.17
C GLY A 107 1.97 -27.46 -10.32
N GLY A 108 3.10 -27.13 -10.98
CA GLY A 108 3.47 -25.75 -11.35
C GLY A 108 5.00 -25.47 -11.35
N THR A 109 5.69 -25.83 -12.43
CA THR A 109 7.09 -25.46 -12.78
C THR A 109 7.21 -23.96 -13.12
N SER A 110 8.33 -23.23 -13.03
CA SER A 110 9.72 -23.48 -12.65
C SER A 110 10.37 -22.14 -12.32
N GLY A 111 10.98 -22.02 -11.14
CA GLY A 111 11.95 -21.00 -10.78
C GLY A 111 12.98 -21.67 -9.87
N THR A 112 14.23 -21.73 -10.33
CA THR A 112 15.33 -22.52 -9.77
C THR A 112 15.73 -22.07 -8.37
N GLY A 113 15.73 -23.00 -7.40
CA GLY A 113 16.48 -22.93 -6.15
C GLY A 113 15.62 -22.71 -4.90
N GLY A 114 15.40 -23.76 -4.10
CA GLY A 114 14.80 -23.66 -2.78
C GLY A 114 14.24 -24.99 -2.33
N GLY A 115 14.86 -25.63 -1.33
CA GLY A 115 14.24 -26.75 -0.63
C GLY A 115 12.88 -26.35 -0.06
N ASN A 116 12.02 -27.33 0.22
CA ASN A 116 10.64 -27.12 0.68
C ASN A 116 10.60 -26.37 2.03
N PHE A 117 10.72 -25.05 2.01
CA PHE A 117 10.70 -24.20 3.19
C PHE A 117 9.26 -24.06 3.67
N THR A 118 8.95 -24.64 4.83
CA THR A 118 7.59 -24.63 5.39
C THR A 118 7.40 -23.40 6.27
N CYS A 119 6.51 -22.49 5.87
CA CYS A 119 6.11 -21.35 6.70
C CYS A 119 5.24 -21.82 7.86
N THR A 120 5.70 -21.64 9.10
CA THR A 120 4.85 -21.80 10.29
C THR A 120 4.42 -20.41 10.75
N LEU A 121 3.14 -20.08 10.60
CA LEU A 121 2.61 -18.81 11.10
C LEU A 121 2.50 -18.84 12.63
N PRO A 122 2.82 -17.73 13.32
CA PRO A 122 2.69 -17.67 14.78
C PRO A 122 1.22 -17.75 15.19
N ASN A 123 0.98 -18.23 16.41
CA ASN A 123 -0.32 -18.06 17.05
C ASN A 123 -0.46 -16.60 17.49
N LEU A 124 -1.11 -15.78 16.68
CA LEU A 124 -1.29 -14.36 16.96
C LEU A 124 -2.24 -14.16 18.15
N PRO A 125 -1.87 -13.40 19.19
CA PRO A 125 -2.73 -13.17 20.35
C PRO A 125 -3.98 -12.37 19.98
N ASP A 126 -5.00 -12.42 20.82
CA ASP A 126 -6.11 -11.47 20.69
C ASP A 126 -5.62 -10.04 21.00
N PRO A 127 -6.34 -8.99 20.54
CA PRO A 127 -5.89 -7.60 20.74
C PRO A 127 -5.55 -7.24 22.19
N SER A 128 -6.27 -7.81 23.18
CA SER A 128 -5.97 -7.60 24.60
C SER A 128 -4.64 -8.19 25.07
N GLY A 129 -4.07 -9.14 24.32
CA GLY A 129 -2.75 -9.72 24.56
C GLY A 129 -1.59 -8.96 23.92
N LEU A 130 -1.86 -7.95 23.07
CA LEU A 130 -0.84 -7.06 22.53
C LEU A 130 -0.45 -6.01 23.57
N THR A 131 0.50 -6.37 24.42
CA THR A 131 0.93 -5.54 25.57
C THR A 131 2.18 -4.73 25.29
N GLU A 132 3.05 -5.21 24.40
CA GLU A 132 4.27 -4.52 23.98
C GLU A 132 3.95 -3.21 23.26
N VAL A 133 4.68 -2.14 23.58
CA VAL A 133 4.52 -0.81 22.98
C VAL A 133 5.75 -0.51 22.13
N ASN A 134 5.55 -0.28 20.84
CA ASN A 134 6.58 0.18 19.91
C ASN A 134 6.16 1.50 19.24
N LEU A 135 6.84 2.59 19.61
CA LEU A 135 6.62 3.92 19.04
C LEU A 135 7.18 4.04 17.61
N LYS A 136 8.19 3.23 17.26
CA LYS A 136 8.82 3.18 15.94
C LYS A 136 8.04 2.26 15.00
N LEU A 137 8.32 2.36 13.71
CA LEU A 137 7.79 1.43 12.72
C LEU A 137 8.36 0.01 12.96
N PRO A 138 7.55 -1.05 12.87
CA PRO A 138 8.05 -2.42 12.99
C PRO A 138 9.03 -2.82 11.88
N ASP A 139 10.08 -3.56 12.24
CA ASP A 139 11.12 -4.03 11.31
C ASP A 139 10.55 -5.04 10.26
N PRO A 140 10.71 -4.78 8.95
CA PRO A 140 10.35 -5.76 7.92
C PRO A 140 11.11 -7.07 8.01
N PHE A 141 12.33 -7.05 8.56
CA PHE A 141 13.27 -8.17 8.58
C PHE A 141 13.33 -8.90 9.93
N THR A 142 12.28 -8.79 10.73
CA THR A 142 12.11 -9.52 11.99
C THR A 142 10.72 -10.14 12.04
N PHE A 143 10.64 -11.46 12.22
CA PHE A 143 9.39 -12.18 12.48
C PHE A 143 8.74 -11.74 13.79
N PHE A 144 7.46 -12.05 13.98
CA PHE A 144 6.73 -11.70 15.20
C PHE A 144 7.37 -12.30 16.47
N ASP A 145 8.03 -13.45 16.36
CA ASP A 145 8.73 -14.11 17.47
C ASP A 145 10.14 -13.55 17.76
N GLY A 146 10.58 -12.54 16.99
CA GLY A 146 11.90 -11.92 17.11
C GLY A 146 13.00 -12.53 16.23
N THR A 147 12.72 -13.64 15.53
CA THR A 147 13.67 -14.26 14.60
C THR A 147 13.95 -13.34 13.41
N LYS A 148 15.20 -13.26 12.95
CA LYS A 148 15.57 -12.42 11.80
C LYS A 148 15.24 -13.08 10.46
N VAL A 149 14.81 -12.25 9.51
CA VAL A 149 14.64 -12.60 8.09
C VAL A 149 15.95 -12.31 7.39
N THR A 150 16.57 -13.35 6.84
CA THR A 150 17.93 -13.31 6.27
C THR A 150 18.02 -13.87 4.85
N THR A 151 17.01 -14.62 4.40
CA THR A 151 16.92 -15.17 3.03
C THR A 151 15.64 -14.76 2.32
N LYS A 152 15.62 -14.88 0.99
CA LYS A 152 14.43 -14.58 0.18
C LYS A 152 13.26 -15.53 0.47
N GLU A 153 13.54 -16.80 0.79
CA GLU A 153 12.51 -17.77 1.18
C GLU A 153 11.88 -17.41 2.54
N GLN A 154 12.69 -16.90 3.49
CA GLN A 154 12.18 -16.39 4.75
C GLN A 154 11.29 -15.16 4.55
N TRP A 155 11.60 -14.30 3.58
CA TRP A 155 10.73 -13.17 3.23
C TRP A 155 9.34 -13.63 2.81
N GLU A 156 9.21 -14.71 2.04
CA GLU A 156 7.88 -15.23 1.67
C GLU A 156 7.04 -15.65 2.88
N CYS A 157 7.68 -16.20 3.92
CA CYS A 157 6.98 -16.50 5.17
C CYS A 157 6.68 -15.25 5.99
N ARG A 158 7.59 -14.28 6.03
CA ARG A 158 7.37 -12.99 6.69
C ARG A 158 6.20 -12.25 6.04
N ARG A 159 6.10 -12.30 4.71
CA ARG A 159 4.98 -11.75 3.94
C ARG A 159 3.65 -12.35 4.40
N LYS A 160 3.57 -13.68 4.53
CA LYS A 160 2.36 -14.37 5.03
C LYS A 160 2.04 -14.00 6.47
N GLU A 161 3.05 -13.86 7.33
CA GLU A 161 2.89 -13.41 8.71
C GLU A 161 2.32 -11.99 8.80
N ILE A 162 2.84 -11.05 8.00
CA ILE A 162 2.34 -9.67 7.92
C ILE A 162 0.87 -9.65 7.47
N LEU A 163 0.52 -10.41 6.43
CA LEU A 163 -0.86 -10.52 5.95
C LEU A 163 -1.79 -11.12 7.02
N ALA A 164 -1.33 -12.12 7.78
CA ALA A 164 -2.10 -12.70 8.88
C ALA A 164 -2.33 -11.70 10.03
N MET A 165 -1.32 -10.90 10.38
CA MET A 165 -1.46 -9.81 11.36
C MET A 165 -2.46 -8.75 10.86
N ALA A 166 -2.36 -8.34 9.60
CA ALA A 166 -3.27 -7.37 9.00
C ALA A 166 -4.73 -7.88 8.96
N ALA A 167 -4.92 -9.14 8.56
CA ALA A 167 -6.22 -9.81 8.59
C ALA A 167 -6.80 -9.80 10.01
N LYS A 168 -6.04 -10.27 11.01
CA LYS A 168 -6.53 -10.38 12.40
C LYS A 168 -6.88 -9.02 13.01
N TYR A 169 -6.07 -7.99 12.78
CA TYR A 169 -6.14 -6.75 13.56
C TYR A 169 -6.79 -5.56 12.85
N LEU A 170 -6.98 -5.59 11.51
CA LEU A 170 -7.58 -4.48 10.76
C LEU A 170 -8.73 -4.87 9.83
N TYR A 171 -8.60 -5.98 9.11
CA TYR A 171 -9.48 -6.26 7.96
C TYR A 171 -10.45 -7.43 8.14
N GLY A 172 -10.36 -8.16 9.25
CA GLY A 172 -11.22 -9.30 9.52
C GLY A 172 -10.82 -10.51 8.69
N PRO A 173 -11.68 -11.55 8.62
CA PRO A 173 -11.33 -12.78 7.94
C PRO A 173 -11.02 -12.53 6.46
N VAL A 174 -9.87 -13.05 6.03
CA VAL A 174 -9.43 -13.07 4.64
C VAL A 174 -9.68 -14.47 4.09
N PRO A 175 -10.28 -14.61 2.89
CA PRO A 175 -10.47 -15.93 2.27
C PRO A 175 -9.12 -16.62 2.08
N SER A 176 -9.03 -17.90 2.45
CA SER A 176 -7.83 -18.70 2.18
C SER A 176 -7.73 -19.06 0.69
N GLU A 177 -6.62 -19.68 0.31
CA GLU A 177 -6.55 -20.37 -0.98
C GLU A 177 -7.63 -21.46 -1.03
N PRO A 178 -8.32 -21.62 -2.17
CA PRO A 178 -9.28 -22.69 -2.36
C PRO A 178 -8.60 -24.03 -2.65
N ASP A 179 -9.35 -25.13 -2.56
CA ASP A 179 -8.83 -26.47 -2.85
C ASP A 179 -8.70 -26.71 -4.36
N GLU A 180 -9.61 -26.13 -5.15
CA GLU A 180 -9.64 -26.28 -6.60
C GLU A 180 -10.23 -25.05 -7.28
N VAL A 181 -9.65 -24.66 -8.41
CA VAL A 181 -10.17 -23.62 -9.32
C VAL A 181 -10.18 -24.17 -10.73
N THR A 182 -11.33 -24.14 -11.37
CA THR A 182 -11.49 -24.49 -12.79
C THR A 182 -12.26 -23.40 -13.52
N GLY A 183 -12.15 -23.33 -14.83
CA GLY A 183 -12.86 -22.30 -15.58
C GLY A 183 -12.62 -22.34 -17.08
N THR A 184 -13.32 -21.45 -17.78
CA THR A 184 -13.19 -21.27 -19.23
C THR A 184 -13.14 -19.80 -19.58
N VAL A 185 -12.51 -19.50 -20.72
CA VAL A 185 -12.46 -18.16 -21.28
C VAL A 185 -13.04 -18.19 -22.69
N SER A 186 -14.03 -17.34 -22.96
CA SER A 186 -14.66 -17.22 -24.28
C SER A 186 -14.79 -15.75 -24.66
N GLY A 187 -13.92 -15.29 -25.56
CA GLY A 187 -13.78 -13.86 -25.84
C GLY A 187 -13.35 -13.11 -24.58
N GLY A 188 -14.15 -12.16 -24.11
CA GLY A 188 -13.92 -11.44 -22.85
C GLY A 188 -14.51 -12.11 -21.61
N ALA A 189 -15.40 -13.10 -21.77
CA ALA A 189 -16.10 -13.71 -20.64
C ALA A 189 -15.25 -14.80 -19.98
N VAL A 190 -15.07 -14.70 -18.66
CA VAL A 190 -14.36 -15.68 -17.83
C VAL A 190 -15.35 -16.34 -16.89
N SER A 191 -15.50 -17.66 -17.01
CA SER A 191 -16.27 -18.49 -16.09
C SER A 191 -15.32 -19.14 -15.09
N ILE A 192 -15.64 -19.09 -13.80
CA ILE A 192 -14.78 -19.56 -12.72
C ILE A 192 -15.63 -20.45 -11.80
N THR A 193 -15.16 -21.64 -11.47
CA THR A 193 -15.74 -22.51 -10.47
C THR A 193 -14.69 -22.80 -9.41
N VAL A 194 -15.04 -22.61 -8.14
CA VAL A 194 -14.12 -22.74 -7.01
C VAL A 194 -14.69 -23.71 -6.00
N LYS A 195 -13.85 -24.59 -5.48
CA LYS A 195 -14.19 -25.59 -4.46
C LYS A 195 -13.41 -25.35 -3.17
N VAL A 196 -14.11 -25.49 -2.03
CA VAL A 196 -13.54 -25.48 -0.67
C VAL A 196 -14.30 -26.51 0.17
N GLY A 197 -13.61 -27.60 0.53
CA GLY A 197 -14.21 -28.79 1.13
C GLY A 197 -15.34 -29.33 0.25
N ASP A 198 -16.53 -29.43 0.83
CA ASP A 198 -17.74 -29.90 0.14
C ASP A 198 -18.54 -28.77 -0.54
N LYS A 199 -18.07 -27.52 -0.46
CA LYS A 199 -18.75 -26.36 -1.04
C LYS A 199 -18.14 -26.01 -2.40
N THR A 200 -19.01 -25.65 -3.33
CA THR A 200 -18.64 -25.16 -4.65
C THR A 200 -19.44 -23.91 -4.98
N GLU A 201 -18.79 -22.89 -5.51
CA GLU A 201 -19.41 -21.66 -5.98
C GLU A 201 -18.91 -21.32 -7.39
N SER A 202 -19.79 -20.72 -8.20
CA SER A 202 -19.44 -20.24 -9.55
C SER A 202 -19.42 -18.72 -9.59
N PHE A 203 -18.33 -18.17 -10.13
CA PHE A 203 -18.09 -16.75 -10.32
C PHE A 203 -17.96 -16.46 -11.82
N SER A 204 -18.12 -15.19 -12.17
CA SER A 204 -17.86 -14.71 -13.51
C SER A 204 -17.05 -13.42 -13.47
N ALA A 205 -16.28 -13.18 -14.51
CA ALA A 205 -15.63 -11.91 -14.78
C ALA A 205 -15.73 -11.58 -16.27
N ASN A 206 -15.58 -10.32 -16.63
CA ASN A 206 -15.47 -9.87 -18.01
C ASN A 206 -14.21 -9.04 -18.19
N ILE A 207 -13.51 -9.29 -19.29
CA ILE A 207 -12.33 -8.58 -19.78
C ILE A 207 -12.73 -7.91 -21.10
N ASN A 208 -13.02 -6.62 -21.06
CA ASN A 208 -13.59 -5.87 -22.20
C ASN A 208 -12.63 -4.80 -22.72
N GLY A 209 -12.71 -4.45 -24.00
CA GLY A 209 -11.88 -3.41 -24.61
C GLY A 209 -10.67 -3.98 -25.35
N SER A 210 -9.64 -3.14 -25.53
CA SER A 210 -8.48 -3.43 -26.37
C SER A 210 -7.15 -3.15 -25.64
N GLY A 211 -6.05 -3.66 -26.20
CA GLY A 211 -4.73 -3.62 -25.59
C GLY A 211 -4.38 -4.90 -24.83
N ASP A 212 -3.16 -4.95 -24.33
CA ASP A 212 -2.59 -6.17 -23.76
C ASP A 212 -2.72 -6.25 -22.23
N VAL A 213 -2.91 -5.10 -21.57
CA VAL A 213 -3.00 -5.00 -20.11
C VAL A 213 -4.45 -5.18 -19.65
N ILE A 214 -4.67 -5.99 -18.64
CA ILE A 214 -5.97 -6.22 -17.99
C ILE A 214 -5.98 -5.41 -16.69
N ALA A 215 -6.87 -4.42 -16.59
CA ALA A 215 -6.91 -3.50 -15.46
C ALA A 215 -8.22 -3.61 -14.68
N LEU A 216 -8.15 -3.90 -13.38
CA LEU A 216 -9.22 -3.56 -12.46
C LEU A 216 -9.18 -2.04 -12.23
N LYS A 217 -10.08 -1.32 -12.90
CA LYS A 217 -10.14 0.15 -12.86
C LYS A 217 -11.01 0.64 -11.72
N LEU A 218 -10.40 1.05 -10.62
CA LEU A 218 -11.08 1.82 -9.59
C LEU A 218 -10.98 3.33 -9.93
N SER A 219 -11.93 4.12 -9.43
CA SER A 219 -12.08 5.52 -9.83
C SER A 219 -10.81 6.34 -9.60
N GLY A 220 -10.47 7.20 -10.57
CA GLY A 220 -9.33 8.12 -10.50
C GLY A 220 -7.94 7.49 -10.60
N GLY A 221 -7.82 6.20 -10.90
CA GLY A 221 -6.53 5.53 -11.09
C GLY A 221 -5.76 6.01 -12.33
N ILE A 222 -4.49 5.62 -12.42
CA ILE A 222 -3.63 5.84 -13.59
C ILE A 222 -3.47 4.51 -14.33
N PHE A 223 -3.74 4.52 -15.64
CA PHE A 223 -3.77 3.33 -16.48
C PHE A 223 -2.94 3.57 -17.75
N PRO A 224 -2.41 2.51 -18.39
CA PRO A 224 -1.80 2.65 -19.71
C PRO A 224 -2.84 3.14 -20.74
N PRO A 225 -2.43 3.90 -21.78
CA PRO A 225 -3.34 4.43 -22.80
C PRO A 225 -4.20 3.39 -23.54
N GLY A 226 -3.81 2.11 -23.50
CA GLY A 226 -4.62 0.97 -23.94
C GLY A 226 -4.62 -0.11 -22.87
N SER A 227 -5.80 -0.47 -22.38
CA SER A 227 -6.01 -1.58 -21.44
C SER A 227 -7.42 -2.14 -21.57
N LYS A 228 -7.56 -3.44 -21.36
CA LYS A 228 -8.83 -4.10 -21.13
C LYS A 228 -9.35 -3.82 -19.72
N ASP A 229 -10.64 -3.61 -19.59
CA ASP A 229 -11.34 -3.40 -18.33
C ASP A 229 -11.73 -4.76 -17.73
N LEU A 230 -11.22 -5.05 -16.54
CA LEU A 230 -11.63 -6.19 -15.73
C LEU A 230 -12.82 -5.80 -14.84
N SER A 231 -13.89 -6.59 -14.91
CA SER A 231 -15.06 -6.45 -14.05
C SER A 231 -15.53 -7.81 -13.53
N PHE A 232 -16.11 -7.83 -12.34
CA PHE A 232 -16.59 -9.06 -11.70
C PHE A 232 -18.11 -9.16 -11.76
N GLY A 233 -18.62 -10.38 -11.87
CA GLY A 233 -20.05 -10.67 -11.80
C GLY A 233 -20.64 -10.29 -10.45
N SER A 234 -21.90 -9.87 -10.43
CA SER A 234 -22.55 -9.39 -9.19
C SER A 234 -22.62 -10.47 -8.10
N GLY A 235 -22.61 -10.01 -6.84
CA GLY A 235 -22.76 -10.88 -5.67
C GLY A 235 -21.55 -11.77 -5.36
N PHE A 236 -20.40 -11.58 -6.01
CA PHE A 236 -19.19 -12.37 -5.79
C PHE A 236 -18.75 -12.34 -4.31
N GLU A 237 -18.87 -11.21 -3.61
CA GLU A 237 -18.55 -11.11 -2.19
C GLU A 237 -19.39 -12.08 -1.33
N GLY A 238 -20.70 -12.15 -1.57
CA GLY A 238 -21.60 -13.05 -0.87
C GLY A 238 -21.26 -14.52 -1.13
N LYS A 239 -20.90 -14.85 -2.37
CA LYS A 239 -20.45 -16.20 -2.75
C LYS A 239 -19.13 -16.58 -2.07
N ILE A 240 -18.15 -15.67 -2.03
CA ILE A 240 -16.89 -15.90 -1.29
C ILE A 240 -17.21 -16.15 0.19
N ARG A 241 -18.04 -15.32 0.81
CA ARG A 241 -18.43 -15.50 2.21
C ARG A 241 -19.11 -16.84 2.45
N ASN A 242 -20.00 -17.29 1.56
CA ASN A 242 -20.65 -18.58 1.67
C ASN A 242 -19.66 -19.75 1.53
N LEU A 243 -18.77 -19.66 0.55
CA LEU A 243 -17.75 -20.66 0.25
C LEU A 243 -16.83 -20.90 1.46
N PHE A 244 -16.32 -19.83 2.07
CA PHE A 244 -15.39 -19.92 3.21
C PHE A 244 -16.07 -19.82 4.59
N GLY A 245 -17.37 -19.56 4.66
CA GLY A 245 -18.10 -19.40 5.92
C GLY A 245 -17.77 -18.11 6.68
N LEU A 246 -17.52 -17.01 5.97
CA LEU A 246 -17.04 -15.75 6.58
C LEU A 246 -18.21 -14.87 7.05
N SER A 247 -18.12 -14.36 8.28
CA SER A 247 -19.11 -13.46 8.89
C SER A 247 -19.09 -12.06 8.30
N GLU A 248 -17.93 -11.60 7.83
CA GLU A 248 -17.70 -10.35 7.12
C GLU A 248 -16.63 -10.57 6.04
N LEU A 249 -16.49 -9.64 5.10
CA LEU A 249 -15.42 -9.65 4.11
C LEU A 249 -15.20 -8.22 3.64
N ASN A 250 -13.95 -7.77 3.62
CA ASN A 250 -13.62 -6.48 3.02
C ASN A 250 -13.72 -6.58 1.49
N THR A 251 -14.52 -5.71 0.87
CA THR A 251 -14.76 -5.71 -0.59
C THR A 251 -13.48 -5.60 -1.42
N ASN A 252 -12.46 -4.86 -0.96
CA ASN A 252 -11.21 -4.72 -1.70
C ASN A 252 -10.31 -5.96 -1.55
N ILE A 253 -10.39 -6.67 -0.42
CA ILE A 253 -9.77 -8.00 -0.28
C ILE A 253 -10.49 -9.01 -1.19
N ALA A 254 -11.82 -8.94 -1.28
CA ALA A 254 -12.60 -9.74 -2.21
C ALA A 254 -12.21 -9.47 -3.68
N ASN A 255 -11.98 -8.20 -4.04
CA ASN A 255 -11.45 -7.82 -5.35
C ASN A 255 -10.08 -8.46 -5.60
N GLY A 256 -9.17 -8.40 -4.63
CA GLY A 256 -7.86 -9.05 -4.73
C GLY A 256 -7.96 -10.56 -4.95
N TRP A 257 -8.82 -11.23 -4.16
CA TRP A 257 -9.09 -12.66 -4.32
C TRP A 257 -9.69 -12.99 -5.69
N MET A 258 -10.60 -12.16 -6.21
CA MET A 258 -11.18 -12.34 -7.55
C MET A 258 -10.15 -12.12 -8.67
N ILE A 259 -9.21 -11.18 -8.52
CA ILE A 259 -8.08 -11.03 -9.45
C ILE A 259 -7.32 -12.36 -9.54
N ASP A 260 -6.99 -12.97 -8.40
CA ASP A 260 -6.27 -14.24 -8.38
C ASP A 260 -7.05 -15.36 -9.08
N ARG A 261 -8.38 -15.46 -8.84
CA ARG A 261 -9.20 -16.48 -9.51
C ARG A 261 -9.31 -16.27 -11.02
N VAL A 262 -9.34 -15.02 -11.48
CA VAL A 262 -9.28 -14.71 -12.92
C VAL A 262 -7.93 -15.16 -13.46
N MET A 263 -6.82 -14.81 -12.80
CA MET A 263 -5.48 -15.23 -13.20
C MET A 263 -5.34 -16.75 -13.25
N ASP A 264 -5.86 -17.49 -12.25
CA ASP A 264 -5.85 -18.96 -12.23
C ASP A 264 -6.51 -19.54 -13.50
N VAL A 265 -7.67 -19.00 -13.90
CA VAL A 265 -8.38 -19.47 -15.10
C VAL A 265 -7.67 -19.04 -16.39
N LEU A 266 -7.07 -17.85 -16.45
CA LEU A 266 -6.27 -17.42 -17.60
C LEU A 266 -5.02 -18.30 -17.79
N GLU A 267 -4.33 -18.65 -16.70
CA GLU A 267 -3.18 -19.56 -16.71
C GLU A 267 -3.55 -20.96 -17.26
N GLN A 268 -4.78 -21.43 -16.97
CA GLN A 268 -5.33 -22.67 -17.52
C GLN A 268 -5.77 -22.55 -18.99
N ASN A 269 -5.90 -21.33 -19.52
CA ASN A 269 -6.40 -21.03 -20.87
C ASN A 269 -5.43 -20.11 -21.66
N PRO A 270 -4.18 -20.54 -21.93
CA PRO A 270 -3.13 -19.69 -22.52
C PRO A 270 -3.43 -19.19 -23.95
N GLY A 271 -4.37 -19.83 -24.66
CA GLY A 271 -4.84 -19.41 -25.99
C GLY A 271 -5.99 -18.40 -26.00
N SER A 272 -6.41 -17.91 -24.83
CA SER A 272 -7.59 -17.03 -24.70
C SER A 272 -7.39 -15.61 -25.24
N GLY A 273 -6.14 -15.21 -25.53
CA GLY A 273 -5.80 -13.85 -25.93
C GLY A 273 -5.70 -12.85 -24.77
N HIS A 274 -5.67 -13.34 -23.53
CA HIS A 274 -5.52 -12.55 -22.29
C HIS A 274 -4.32 -13.07 -21.50
N ASP A 275 -3.36 -12.19 -21.24
CA ASP A 275 -2.10 -12.54 -20.59
C ASP A 275 -2.19 -12.30 -19.07
N PRO A 276 -2.16 -13.35 -18.22
CA PRO A 276 -2.22 -13.18 -16.76
C PRO A 276 -1.00 -12.46 -16.19
N THR A 277 0.12 -12.36 -16.92
CA THR A 277 1.30 -11.60 -16.50
C THR A 277 1.13 -10.08 -16.71
N LYS A 278 0.06 -9.66 -17.38
CA LYS A 278 -0.25 -8.25 -17.66
C LYS A 278 -1.51 -7.76 -16.94
N VAL A 279 -1.66 -8.12 -15.67
CA VAL A 279 -2.80 -7.69 -14.82
C VAL A 279 -2.38 -6.54 -13.89
N MET A 280 -3.26 -5.56 -13.70
CA MET A 280 -3.07 -4.49 -12.71
C MET A 280 -4.34 -4.05 -12.01
N VAL A 281 -4.15 -3.31 -10.91
CA VAL A 281 -5.19 -2.55 -10.24
C VAL A 281 -4.72 -1.12 -9.98
N SER A 282 -5.61 -0.14 -10.17
CA SER A 282 -5.35 1.26 -9.80
C SER A 282 -6.61 1.99 -9.37
N GLY A 283 -6.43 3.02 -8.55
CA GLY A 283 -7.46 3.94 -8.08
C GLY A 283 -6.83 5.14 -7.37
N CYS A 284 -7.62 6.19 -7.15
CA CYS A 284 -7.21 7.38 -6.40
C CYS A 284 -8.05 7.63 -5.15
N SER A 285 -7.46 8.23 -4.11
CA SER A 285 -8.17 8.62 -2.88
C SER A 285 -8.77 7.40 -2.18
N GLY A 286 -10.07 7.42 -1.84
CA GLY A 286 -10.77 6.23 -1.33
C GLY A 286 -10.63 4.99 -2.23
N CYS A 287 -10.58 5.17 -3.55
CA CYS A 287 -10.31 4.09 -4.50
C CYS A 287 -8.81 3.76 -4.60
N GLY A 288 -7.92 4.66 -4.19
CA GLY A 288 -6.49 4.37 -3.97
C GLY A 288 -6.29 3.47 -2.77
N LYS A 289 -7.05 3.64 -1.68
CA LYS A 289 -7.11 2.69 -0.56
C LYS A 289 -7.60 1.32 -1.03
N GLY A 290 -8.61 1.30 -1.90
CA GLY A 290 -9.11 0.06 -2.51
C GLY A 290 -8.09 -0.64 -3.41
N ALA A 291 -7.38 0.12 -4.25
CA ALA A 291 -6.34 -0.42 -5.13
C ALA A 291 -5.15 -0.97 -4.33
N TYR A 292 -4.75 -0.26 -3.27
CA TYR A 292 -3.77 -0.73 -2.31
C TYR A 292 -4.17 -2.09 -1.72
N LEU A 293 -5.38 -2.19 -1.15
CA LEU A 293 -5.81 -3.40 -0.45
C LEU A 293 -6.03 -4.57 -1.42
N ALA A 294 -6.61 -4.33 -2.60
CA ALA A 294 -6.71 -5.34 -3.66
C ALA A 294 -5.34 -5.80 -4.16
N GLY A 295 -4.38 -4.87 -4.30
CA GLY A 295 -3.01 -5.17 -4.72
C GLY A 295 -2.22 -5.98 -3.69
N VAL A 296 -2.41 -5.71 -2.39
CA VAL A 296 -1.81 -6.45 -1.27
C VAL A 296 -2.33 -7.89 -1.23
N PHE A 297 -3.65 -8.08 -1.37
CA PHE A 297 -4.32 -9.38 -1.29
C PHE A 297 -4.55 -10.04 -2.66
N SER A 298 -3.69 -9.74 -3.64
CA SER A 298 -3.65 -10.43 -4.94
C SER A 298 -2.23 -10.67 -5.41
N ARG A 299 -2.11 -11.47 -6.47
CA ARG A 299 -0.92 -11.75 -7.26
C ARG A 299 -0.75 -10.78 -8.43
N ALA A 300 -1.57 -9.72 -8.52
CA ALA A 300 -1.53 -8.74 -9.61
C ALA A 300 -0.08 -8.25 -9.86
N PRO A 301 0.47 -8.45 -11.07
CA PRO A 301 1.86 -8.10 -11.40
C PRO A 301 2.25 -6.64 -11.16
N LEU A 302 1.30 -5.71 -11.31
CA LEU A 302 1.49 -4.28 -11.05
C LEU A 302 0.35 -3.70 -10.21
N VAL A 303 0.72 -2.93 -9.19
CA VAL A 303 -0.20 -2.12 -8.38
C VAL A 303 0.15 -0.65 -8.56
N VAL A 304 -0.85 0.18 -8.87
CA VAL A 304 -0.69 1.64 -8.99
C VAL A 304 -1.59 2.33 -7.97
N ILE A 305 -0.99 2.93 -6.94
CA ILE A 305 -1.70 3.57 -5.84
C ILE A 305 -1.60 5.09 -6.00
N VAL A 306 -2.73 5.79 -5.96
CA VAL A 306 -2.76 7.26 -6.13
C VAL A 306 -3.44 7.92 -4.92
N GLU A 307 -2.74 8.82 -4.23
CA GLU A 307 -3.25 9.66 -3.13
C GLU A 307 -4.11 8.88 -2.11
N SER A 308 -3.65 7.70 -1.68
CA SER A 308 -4.51 6.79 -0.90
C SER A 308 -4.79 7.29 0.51
N GLY A 309 -3.84 8.00 1.12
CA GLY A 309 -3.99 8.60 2.44
C GLY A 309 -4.29 7.64 3.61
N GLY A 310 -4.92 8.17 4.66
CA GLY A 310 -5.31 7.45 5.89
C GLY A 310 -6.22 6.24 5.66
N GLY A 311 -5.92 5.07 6.22
CA GLY A 311 -6.62 3.81 5.89
C GLY A 311 -6.23 3.19 4.54
N GLY A 312 -5.37 3.88 3.78
CA GLY A 312 -4.57 3.35 2.68
C GLY A 312 -3.13 3.14 3.13
N VAL A 313 -2.18 3.78 2.45
CA VAL A 313 -0.75 3.60 2.69
C VAL A 313 -0.21 4.47 3.83
N ALA A 314 -0.92 5.50 4.29
CA ALA A 314 -0.48 6.32 5.41
C ALA A 314 -0.31 5.48 6.70
N ASN A 315 0.89 5.48 7.29
CA ASN A 315 1.16 4.71 8.50
C ASN A 315 0.41 5.24 9.72
N LEU A 316 -0.01 4.31 10.56
CA LEU A 316 -0.87 4.54 11.72
C LEU A 316 -0.10 5.26 12.83
N ARG A 317 1.17 4.91 13.06
CA ARG A 317 1.99 5.50 14.13
C ARG A 317 2.30 6.98 13.94
N GLN A 318 2.73 7.39 12.75
CA GLN A 318 3.00 8.80 12.48
C GLN A 318 1.69 9.60 12.43
N ALA A 319 0.62 9.00 11.90
CA ALA A 319 -0.70 9.63 11.95
C ALA A 319 -1.18 9.84 13.40
N GLU A 320 -1.02 8.85 14.28
CA GLU A 320 -1.32 8.97 15.71
C GLU A 320 -0.47 10.05 16.39
N TRP A 321 0.83 10.05 16.12
CA TRP A 321 1.76 11.06 16.64
C TRP A 321 1.39 12.49 16.23
N PHE A 322 0.94 12.71 14.98
CA PHE A 322 0.47 14.01 14.52
C PHE A 322 -0.87 14.44 15.13
N ARG A 323 -1.79 13.48 15.33
CA ARG A 323 -3.15 13.75 15.81
C ARG A 323 -3.20 13.96 17.32
N HIS A 324 -2.55 13.07 18.05
CA HIS A 324 -2.72 12.93 19.51
C HIS A 324 -1.41 12.99 20.29
N GLY A 325 -0.25 13.04 19.60
CA GLY A 325 1.07 13.08 20.21
C GLY A 325 1.83 14.39 20.03
N GLU A 326 3.15 14.32 20.26
CA GLU A 326 4.06 15.46 20.19
C GLU A 326 4.15 16.08 18.79
N GLY A 327 3.85 15.30 17.75
CA GLY A 327 3.82 15.74 16.35
C GLY A 327 2.81 16.84 16.09
N SER A 328 1.83 17.01 16.98
CA SER A 328 0.91 18.13 16.89
C SER A 328 1.63 19.50 16.91
N SER A 329 2.78 19.58 17.59
CA SER A 329 3.58 20.81 17.73
C SER A 329 4.35 21.22 16.45
N VAL A 330 4.67 20.25 15.59
CA VAL A 330 5.41 20.51 14.32
C VAL A 330 4.48 20.54 13.10
N TRP A 331 3.20 20.27 13.29
CA TRP A 331 2.20 20.33 12.23
C TRP A 331 1.95 21.77 11.79
N GLN A 332 2.24 22.07 10.53
CA GLN A 332 2.15 23.42 9.97
C GLN A 332 0.97 23.59 9.01
N CYS A 333 0.24 22.52 8.74
CA CYS A 333 -0.91 22.55 7.84
C CYS A 333 -2.10 23.26 8.48
N SER A 334 -2.74 24.15 7.71
CA SER A 334 -3.95 24.86 8.16
C SER A 334 -5.22 24.00 8.08
N ASP A 335 -5.16 22.85 7.40
CA ASP A 335 -6.23 21.87 7.37
C ASP A 335 -6.15 20.89 8.57
N ALA A 336 -7.11 19.97 8.62
CA ALA A 336 -7.18 18.99 9.69
C ALA A 336 -5.92 18.10 9.75
N LYS A 337 -5.60 17.63 10.95
CA LYS A 337 -4.62 16.55 11.18
C LYS A 337 -4.92 15.34 10.28
N PRO A 338 -3.92 14.49 9.96
CA PRO A 338 -4.08 13.47 8.94
C PRO A 338 -5.20 12.50 9.31
N GLN A 339 -5.86 11.94 8.30
CA GLN A 339 -6.79 10.85 8.48
C GLN A 339 -6.06 9.63 9.05
N SER A 340 -6.63 9.04 10.09
CA SER A 340 -6.14 7.85 10.79
C SER A 340 -7.32 6.98 11.24
N ILE A 341 -7.05 5.95 12.02
CA ILE A 341 -8.00 4.91 12.41
C ILE A 341 -9.24 5.47 13.14
N ASP A 342 -9.08 6.53 13.95
CA ASP A 342 -10.13 7.14 14.76
C ASP A 342 -11.08 8.08 13.99
N ASN A 343 -10.68 8.58 12.82
CA ASN A 343 -11.51 9.47 11.99
C ASN A 343 -11.68 8.97 10.54
N LEU A 344 -11.37 7.70 10.28
CA LEU A 344 -11.64 7.04 9.02
C LEU A 344 -13.15 6.81 8.85
N GLU A 345 -13.69 7.16 7.68
CA GLU A 345 -15.12 6.96 7.40
C GLU A 345 -15.46 5.48 7.23
N ASP A 346 -16.65 5.08 7.68
CA ASP A 346 -17.15 3.71 7.57
C ASP A 346 -17.60 3.33 6.15
N SER A 347 -18.03 4.32 5.36
CA SER A 347 -18.71 4.11 4.08
C SER A 347 -18.24 5.10 3.00
N GLY A 348 -16.93 5.36 2.93
CA GLY A 348 -16.37 6.19 1.87
C GLY A 348 -16.30 5.50 0.51
N ILE A 349 -15.97 6.26 -0.54
CA ILE A 349 -15.89 5.75 -1.91
C ILE A 349 -14.87 4.59 -2.02
N CYS A 350 -15.26 3.52 -2.71
CA CYS A 350 -14.50 2.27 -2.79
C CYS A 350 -14.16 1.63 -1.43
N GLY A 351 -14.86 2.03 -0.36
CA GLY A 351 -14.79 1.38 0.95
C GLY A 351 -15.64 0.10 1.02
N PRO A 352 -15.65 -0.58 2.18
CA PRO A 352 -15.01 -0.18 3.42
C PRO A 352 -13.48 -0.33 3.38
N TRP A 353 -12.76 0.52 4.10
CA TRP A 353 -11.28 0.49 4.11
C TRP A 353 -10.69 -0.28 5.29
N VAL A 354 -11.44 -0.43 6.38
CA VAL A 354 -11.17 -1.35 7.51
C VAL A 354 -12.46 -2.08 7.85
N THR A 355 -12.41 -3.13 8.68
CA THR A 355 -13.62 -3.84 9.11
C THR A 355 -13.84 -3.74 10.62
N SER A 356 -14.78 -4.52 11.15
CA SER A 356 -15.02 -4.60 12.58
C SER A 356 -13.80 -5.11 13.37
N ALA A 357 -12.86 -5.79 12.72
CA ALA A 357 -11.58 -6.19 13.30
C ALA A 357 -10.76 -5.00 13.81
N ALA A 358 -10.89 -3.81 13.20
CA ALA A 358 -10.18 -2.60 13.64
C ALA A 358 -10.85 -1.89 14.83
N ARG A 359 -11.99 -2.36 15.34
CA ARG A 359 -12.80 -1.64 16.35
C ARG A 359 -12.02 -1.30 17.63
N TRP A 360 -11.13 -2.17 18.06
CA TRP A 360 -10.31 -1.94 19.26
C TRP A 360 -9.37 -0.75 19.09
N LEU A 361 -8.75 -0.58 17.92
CA LEU A 361 -7.95 0.61 17.59
C LEU A 361 -8.83 1.85 17.44
N ARG A 362 -10.01 1.72 16.81
CA ARG A 362 -10.93 2.86 16.67
C ARG A 362 -11.45 3.38 18.00
N SER A 363 -11.56 2.50 19.00
CA SER A 363 -12.02 2.85 20.35
C SER A 363 -10.91 3.44 21.21
N ASP A 364 -9.66 3.06 20.94
CA ASP A 364 -8.46 3.55 21.64
C ASP A 364 -7.30 3.65 20.63
N PRO A 365 -7.17 4.78 19.91
CA PRO A 365 -6.19 4.92 18.83
C PRO A 365 -4.74 4.91 19.34
N SER A 366 -4.49 5.15 20.62
CA SER A 366 -3.16 4.98 21.21
C SER A 366 -2.62 3.54 21.08
N LYS A 367 -3.53 2.57 20.90
CA LYS A 367 -3.17 1.15 20.70
C LYS A 367 -2.51 0.85 19.36
N VAL A 368 -2.42 1.81 18.43
CA VAL A 368 -1.61 1.61 17.22
C VAL A 368 -0.14 1.30 17.54
N TYR A 369 0.38 1.80 18.68
CA TYR A 369 1.74 1.48 19.12
C TYR A 369 1.88 0.02 19.61
N ASN A 370 0.77 -0.65 19.93
CA ASN A 370 0.76 -2.08 20.29
C ASN A 370 0.63 -3.01 19.07
N LEU A 371 0.35 -2.47 17.88
CA LEU A 371 0.23 -3.29 16.67
C LEU A 371 1.59 -3.88 16.27
N PRO A 372 1.70 -5.19 15.99
CA PRO A 372 2.97 -5.79 15.59
C PRO A 372 3.37 -5.50 14.13
N PHE A 373 2.61 -4.65 13.44
CA PHE A 373 2.90 -4.18 12.09
C PHE A 373 2.43 -2.73 11.92
N ASP A 374 2.76 -2.13 10.79
CA ASP A 374 2.17 -0.88 10.30
C ASP A 374 1.98 -0.98 8.77
N THR A 375 1.40 0.04 8.14
CA THR A 375 1.08 0.00 6.70
C THR A 375 2.32 -0.09 5.81
N HIS A 376 3.51 0.33 6.25
CA HIS A 376 4.75 0.14 5.47
C HIS A 376 5.09 -1.34 5.30
N LEU A 377 4.85 -2.17 6.32
CA LEU A 377 5.01 -3.62 6.20
C LEU A 377 4.00 -4.22 5.23
N LEU A 378 2.74 -3.77 5.32
CA LEU A 378 1.69 -4.27 4.45
C LEU A 378 1.93 -3.85 3.00
N LEU A 379 2.39 -2.61 2.76
CA LEU A 379 2.87 -2.15 1.45
C LEU A 379 4.02 -3.02 0.95
N ALA A 380 4.99 -3.34 1.82
CA ALA A 380 6.13 -4.18 1.47
C ALA A 380 5.73 -5.60 1.03
N THR A 381 4.57 -6.12 1.45
CA THR A 381 4.07 -7.43 0.97
C THR A 381 3.77 -7.48 -0.53
N ILE A 382 3.77 -6.35 -1.22
CA ILE A 382 3.69 -6.31 -2.68
C ILE A 382 5.01 -6.81 -3.29
N ALA A 383 6.15 -6.62 -2.63
CA ALA A 383 7.43 -7.10 -3.11
C ALA A 383 7.45 -8.63 -3.28
N PRO A 384 8.06 -9.16 -4.36
CA PRO A 384 8.87 -8.48 -5.37
C PRO A 384 8.08 -8.01 -6.62
N ARG A 385 6.75 -7.87 -6.56
CA ARG A 385 5.94 -7.37 -7.68
C ARG A 385 6.19 -5.88 -7.91
N HIS A 386 5.66 -5.38 -9.02
CA HIS A 386 5.80 -3.97 -9.37
C HIS A 386 4.80 -3.12 -8.59
N LEU A 387 5.29 -2.01 -8.06
CA LEU A 387 4.51 -1.02 -7.34
C LEU A 387 4.93 0.37 -7.82
N VAL A 388 3.95 1.18 -8.20
CA VAL A 388 4.15 2.63 -8.25
C VAL A 388 3.11 3.32 -7.37
N HIS A 389 3.58 4.13 -6.43
CA HIS A 389 2.75 4.81 -5.45
C HIS A 389 2.94 6.33 -5.52
N PHE A 390 1.85 7.04 -5.66
CA PHE A 390 1.81 8.48 -5.71
C PHE A 390 1.11 9.05 -4.49
N THR A 391 1.65 10.11 -3.91
CA THR A 391 0.94 10.97 -2.96
C THR A 391 1.09 12.42 -3.37
N ASN A 392 0.27 13.30 -2.80
CA ASN A 392 0.16 14.68 -3.23
C ASN A 392 0.38 15.62 -2.05
N SER A 393 1.26 16.61 -2.23
CA SER A 393 1.43 17.68 -1.26
C SER A 393 0.56 18.91 -1.59
N ASN A 394 0.12 19.04 -2.85
CA ASN A 394 -0.64 20.19 -3.36
C ASN A 394 -0.08 21.56 -2.92
N GLY A 395 1.24 21.73 -3.05
CA GLY A 395 2.00 22.82 -2.46
C GLY A 395 2.53 22.50 -1.06
N ARG A 396 3.10 23.47 -0.36
CA ARG A 396 3.50 23.30 1.04
C ARG A 396 2.29 23.56 1.94
N ASN A 397 2.06 22.70 2.93
CA ASN A 397 1.00 22.88 3.95
C ASN A 397 -0.44 22.91 3.38
N SER A 398 -0.70 22.10 2.35
CA SER A 398 -2.03 21.90 1.77
C SER A 398 -2.40 20.42 1.76
N TRP A 399 -3.67 20.09 1.96
CA TRP A 399 -4.19 18.71 1.90
C TRP A 399 -3.46 17.70 2.79
N CYS A 400 -2.85 18.17 3.87
CA CYS A 400 -2.14 17.30 4.79
C CYS A 400 -3.08 16.37 5.53
N HIS A 401 -4.38 16.71 5.63
CA HIS A 401 -5.42 15.81 6.14
C HIS A 401 -5.48 14.47 5.38
N LEU A 402 -5.05 14.39 4.11
CA LEU A 402 -4.94 13.12 3.38
C LEU A 402 -3.87 12.21 4.00
N GLY A 403 -2.85 12.77 4.65
CA GLY A 403 -1.77 12.01 5.27
C GLY A 403 -0.59 11.73 4.32
N GLY A 404 -0.32 12.61 3.35
CA GLY A 404 0.75 12.41 2.37
C GLY A 404 2.16 12.28 2.98
N THR A 405 2.43 12.95 4.11
CA THR A 405 3.67 12.73 4.88
C THR A 405 3.76 11.30 5.41
N CYS A 406 2.64 10.76 5.92
CA CYS A 406 2.54 9.39 6.39
C CYS A 406 2.67 8.37 5.26
N GLU A 407 2.11 8.65 4.08
CA GLU A 407 2.31 7.82 2.89
C GLU A 407 3.77 7.80 2.43
N ALA A 408 4.44 8.96 2.43
CA ALA A 408 5.83 9.07 2.04
C ALA A 408 6.77 8.32 2.98
N LEU A 409 6.56 8.43 4.30
CA LEU A 409 7.31 7.65 5.28
C LEU A 409 7.09 6.15 5.07
N SER A 410 5.85 5.70 4.81
CA SER A 410 5.57 4.30 4.53
C SER A 410 6.29 3.79 3.29
N ALA A 411 6.25 4.53 2.19
CA ALA A 411 6.93 4.17 0.95
C ALA A 411 8.46 4.10 1.15
N TRP A 412 9.03 5.10 1.82
CA TRP A 412 10.46 5.15 2.14
C TRP A 412 10.88 3.98 3.05
N ALA A 413 10.08 3.63 4.06
CA ALA A 413 10.36 2.55 5.00
C ALA A 413 10.12 1.14 4.39
N ALA A 414 9.28 1.02 3.36
CA ALA A 414 9.01 -0.23 2.66
C ALA A 414 10.05 -0.53 1.55
N LYS A 415 10.60 0.51 0.91
CA LYS A 415 11.60 0.41 -0.17
C LYS A 415 12.80 -0.52 0.12
N PRO A 416 13.36 -0.57 1.35
CA PRO A 416 14.39 -1.54 1.73
C PRO A 416 14.07 -2.99 1.39
N VAL A 417 12.80 -3.41 1.42
CA VAL A 417 12.42 -4.80 1.08
C VAL A 417 12.68 -5.11 -0.40
N TRP A 418 12.34 -4.19 -1.31
CA TRP A 418 12.67 -4.37 -2.74
C TRP A 418 14.18 -4.37 -2.98
N LYS A 419 14.93 -3.51 -2.29
CA LYS A 419 16.40 -3.53 -2.32
C LYS A 419 16.94 -4.89 -1.85
N ALA A 420 16.45 -5.37 -0.71
CA ALA A 420 16.91 -6.60 -0.08
C ALA A 420 16.63 -7.85 -0.94
N LEU A 421 15.55 -7.84 -1.71
CA LEU A 421 15.20 -8.88 -2.68
C LEU A 421 16.00 -8.79 -4.00
N GLY A 422 16.75 -7.70 -4.21
CA GLY A 422 17.57 -7.46 -5.40
C GLY A 422 16.79 -6.91 -6.59
N VAL A 423 15.64 -6.26 -6.34
CA VAL A 423 14.77 -5.66 -7.37
C VAL A 423 14.31 -4.26 -6.98
N PRO A 424 15.22 -3.36 -6.54
CA PRO A 424 14.85 -2.01 -6.11
C PRO A 424 14.02 -1.28 -7.16
N GLU A 425 14.33 -1.50 -8.42
CA GLU A 425 13.71 -0.86 -9.58
C GLU A 425 12.24 -1.26 -9.81
N ARG A 426 11.68 -2.20 -9.05
CA ARG A 426 10.25 -2.57 -9.13
C ARG A 426 9.35 -1.76 -8.20
N MET A 427 9.91 -0.88 -7.36
CA MET A 427 9.13 0.07 -6.56
C MET A 427 9.48 1.51 -6.92
N GLY A 428 8.50 2.25 -7.44
CA GLY A 428 8.57 3.70 -7.60
C GLY A 428 7.64 4.40 -6.62
N PHE A 429 8.05 5.56 -6.13
CA PHE A 429 7.18 6.48 -5.41
C PHE A 429 7.51 7.92 -5.75
N GLN A 430 6.46 8.72 -5.88
CA GLN A 430 6.58 10.15 -6.11
C GLN A 430 5.53 10.93 -5.33
N MET A 431 6.01 11.88 -4.54
CA MET A 431 5.21 12.97 -4.01
C MET A 431 5.20 14.13 -5.01
N TYR A 432 4.03 14.51 -5.50
CA TYR A 432 3.85 15.57 -6.50
C TYR A 432 2.96 16.69 -5.96
N SER A 433 2.75 17.73 -6.78
CA SER A 433 1.84 18.84 -6.47
C SER A 433 0.89 19.08 -7.63
N ALA A 434 -0.38 18.68 -7.49
CA ALA A 434 -1.45 18.99 -8.43
C ALA A 434 -2.83 18.92 -7.74
N ASN A 435 -3.90 19.13 -8.51
CA ASN A 435 -5.27 18.93 -8.01
C ASN A 435 -5.52 17.45 -7.64
N HIS A 436 -6.50 17.20 -6.76
CA HIS A 436 -6.75 15.90 -6.16
C HIS A 436 -7.24 14.94 -7.23
N CYS A 437 -6.60 13.78 -7.33
CA CYS A 437 -6.79 12.81 -8.40
C CYS A 437 -6.60 13.39 -9.81
N GLY A 438 -5.99 14.57 -9.92
CA GLY A 438 -5.60 15.18 -11.17
C GLY A 438 -4.22 14.67 -11.55
N ALA A 439 -4.17 13.80 -12.56
CA ALA A 439 -2.90 13.27 -13.05
C ALA A 439 -2.00 14.42 -13.56
N SER A 440 -0.85 14.60 -12.90
CA SER A 440 0.21 15.50 -13.36
C SER A 440 1.09 14.82 -14.41
N GLY A 441 1.78 15.61 -15.22
CA GLY A 441 2.70 15.08 -16.24
C GLY A 441 3.84 14.24 -15.66
N SER A 442 4.27 14.51 -14.42
CA SER A 442 5.31 13.72 -13.77
C SER A 442 4.79 12.36 -13.29
N GLN A 443 3.58 12.31 -12.74
CA GLN A 443 2.95 11.04 -12.35
C GLN A 443 2.73 10.12 -13.54
N THR A 444 2.19 10.65 -14.63
CA THR A 444 1.94 9.85 -15.83
C THR A 444 3.24 9.40 -16.48
N ALA A 445 4.33 10.20 -16.37
CA ALA A 445 5.66 9.78 -16.81
C ALA A 445 6.19 8.59 -16.00
N LEU A 446 6.22 8.66 -14.66
CA LEU A 446 6.70 7.54 -13.83
C LEU A 446 5.83 6.29 -13.98
N ALA A 447 4.50 6.46 -14.03
CA ALA A 447 3.58 5.35 -14.28
C ALA A 447 3.82 4.71 -15.66
N GLY A 448 4.02 5.52 -16.69
CA GLY A 448 4.36 5.05 -18.04
C GLY A 448 5.64 4.23 -18.09
N GLU A 449 6.70 4.68 -17.41
CA GLU A 449 7.93 3.92 -17.28
C GLU A 449 7.72 2.60 -16.51
N MET A 450 6.86 2.61 -15.49
CA MET A 450 6.52 1.39 -14.75
C MET A 450 5.72 0.40 -15.61
N PHE A 451 4.83 0.87 -16.49
CA PHE A 451 4.13 0.01 -17.43
C PHE A 451 5.11 -0.69 -18.39
N LYS A 452 6.07 0.05 -18.96
CA LYS A 452 7.11 -0.53 -19.83
C LYS A 452 7.94 -1.59 -19.09
N ARG A 453 8.37 -1.29 -17.86
CA ARG A 453 9.12 -2.25 -17.05
C ARG A 453 8.30 -3.50 -16.73
N ALA A 454 7.09 -3.31 -16.21
CA ALA A 454 6.27 -4.40 -15.68
C ALA A 454 5.71 -5.31 -16.78
N PHE A 455 5.34 -4.75 -17.93
CA PHE A 455 4.59 -5.48 -18.97
C PHE A 455 5.36 -5.71 -20.27
N GLU A 456 6.43 -4.95 -20.52
CA GLU A 456 7.26 -5.09 -21.71
C GLU A 456 8.67 -5.61 -21.38
N GLY A 457 9.02 -5.69 -20.09
CA GLY A 457 10.33 -6.14 -19.63
C GLY A 457 11.44 -5.11 -19.91
N ASP A 458 11.10 -3.84 -20.12
CA ASP A 458 12.07 -2.79 -20.40
C ASP A 458 12.92 -2.49 -19.15
N THR A 459 14.11 -3.09 -19.11
CA THR A 459 15.08 -2.88 -18.03
C THR A 459 15.70 -1.47 -18.05
N SER A 460 15.61 -0.74 -19.17
CA SER A 460 16.16 0.61 -19.30
C SER A 460 15.26 1.70 -18.67
N ALA A 461 13.98 1.39 -18.47
CA ALA A 461 12.95 2.28 -17.95
C ALA A 461 13.36 2.93 -16.61
N LYS A 462 13.02 4.21 -16.39
CA LYS A 462 13.46 4.97 -15.22
C LYS A 462 12.41 4.92 -14.10
N THR A 463 12.56 3.89 -13.26
CA THR A 463 11.50 3.49 -12.33
C THR A 463 11.99 3.20 -10.90
N ASP A 464 13.31 3.22 -10.68
CA ASP A 464 13.88 3.30 -9.33
C ASP A 464 13.86 4.76 -8.84
N VAL A 465 12.69 5.24 -8.48
CA VAL A 465 12.44 6.64 -8.11
C VAL A 465 11.86 6.68 -6.71
N MET A 466 12.54 7.34 -5.76
CA MET A 466 11.99 7.82 -4.47
C MET A 466 12.03 9.34 -4.44
N GLU A 467 10.96 9.99 -4.89
CA GLU A 467 10.87 11.45 -4.91
C GLU A 467 10.03 11.95 -3.74
N ILE A 468 10.71 12.47 -2.71
CA ILE A 468 10.10 13.03 -1.49
C ILE A 468 10.74 14.40 -1.25
N PRO A 469 10.13 15.51 -1.72
CA PRO A 469 10.67 16.83 -1.45
C PRO A 469 10.41 17.23 0.02
N ASP A 470 11.42 17.76 0.71
CA ASP A 470 11.27 18.25 2.09
C ASP A 470 10.15 19.31 2.21
N SER A 471 9.91 20.09 1.16
CA SER A 471 8.82 21.07 1.11
C SER A 471 7.41 20.46 1.07
N GLY A 472 7.30 19.16 0.75
CA GLY A 472 6.03 18.43 0.65
C GLY A 472 5.63 17.67 1.91
N VAL A 473 6.51 17.59 2.90
CA VAL A 473 6.28 16.82 4.15
C VAL A 473 6.17 17.73 5.36
N GLN A 474 5.40 17.29 6.36
CA GLN A 474 5.22 18.01 7.63
C GLN A 474 6.33 17.72 8.65
N GLN A 475 7.02 16.58 8.49
CA GLN A 475 8.21 16.21 9.24
C GLN A 475 9.37 16.03 8.25
N PRO A 476 10.52 16.71 8.42
CA PRO A 476 11.66 16.60 7.52
C PRO A 476 12.14 15.16 7.35
N VAL A 477 12.51 14.78 6.12
CA VAL A 477 12.98 13.41 5.83
C VAL A 477 14.23 13.07 6.62
N SER A 478 15.08 14.06 6.91
CA SER A 478 16.31 13.90 7.70
C SER A 478 16.08 13.38 9.11
N GLU A 479 14.88 13.53 9.67
CA GLU A 479 14.56 13.07 11.03
C GLU A 479 14.01 11.64 11.07
N TRP A 480 13.58 11.09 9.92
CA TRP A 480 12.81 9.85 9.91
C TRP A 480 13.60 8.64 10.37
N LYS A 481 14.89 8.56 10.02
CA LYS A 481 15.73 7.44 10.42
C LYS A 481 15.81 7.34 11.95
N ASP A 482 16.05 8.45 12.63
CA ASP A 482 16.21 8.45 14.08
C ASP A 482 14.88 8.25 14.82
N MET A 483 13.81 8.85 14.30
CA MET A 483 12.50 8.84 14.96
C MET A 483 11.70 7.57 14.71
N TRP A 484 11.71 7.03 13.48
CA TRP A 484 10.76 6.00 13.08
C TRP A 484 11.39 4.64 12.80
N VAL A 485 12.71 4.57 12.65
CA VAL A 485 13.39 3.35 12.20
C VAL A 485 14.48 2.96 13.19
N ASP A 486 14.61 1.67 13.46
CA ASP A 486 15.68 1.10 14.29
C ASP A 486 16.27 -0.19 13.69
N TRP A 487 15.89 -0.55 12.47
CA TRP A 487 16.45 -1.67 11.71
C TRP A 487 17.47 -1.23 10.65
N ASP A 488 18.19 -2.20 10.10
CA ASP A 488 19.10 -1.99 8.98
C ASP A 488 18.34 -1.88 7.66
N MET A 489 18.32 -0.67 7.08
CA MET A 489 17.64 -0.38 5.82
C MET A 489 18.46 -0.80 4.58
N GLU A 490 19.70 -1.24 4.77
CA GLU A 490 20.56 -1.77 3.72
C GLU A 490 20.70 -3.30 3.81
N THR A 491 19.78 -3.95 4.53
CA THR A 491 19.65 -5.42 4.56
C THR A 491 19.62 -5.99 3.15
N VAL A 492 20.40 -7.05 2.92
CA VAL A 492 20.37 -7.85 1.70
C VAL A 492 19.96 -9.27 2.07
N LEU A 493 18.92 -9.79 1.43
CA LEU A 493 18.49 -11.17 1.64
C LEU A 493 19.30 -12.08 0.71
N GLN A 494 19.92 -13.09 1.31
CA GLN A 494 20.74 -14.08 0.61
C GLN A 494 19.90 -14.96 -0.30
#